data_AF-A0A829GEE0-F1
#
_entry.id   AF-A0A829GEE0-F1
#
_cell.length_a   1.000
_cell.length_b   1.000
_cell.length_c   1.000
_cell.angle_alpha   90.00
_cell.angle_beta   90.00
_cell.angle_gamma   90.00
#
_symmetry.space_group_name_H-M   'P 1'
#
loop_
_entity.id
_entity.type
_entity.pdbx_description
1 polymer ?
#
loop_
_entity_poly.entity_id
_entity_poly.type
_entity_poly.pdbx_seq_one_letter_code
_entity_poly.pdbx_strand_id
1 'polypeptide(L)'
;RTVLIDGNSASASEITAAALHQNSNIPLVGEKSFGKGTVQNVGEMGSNKELKLTIAKWLTPNGTWINHKGLTPDIKVDYPAAAKITLINATQLKPGDKGSDVKSLQQMLTALKVGSVTVNSQYDDATQAAVKTFQQANKLDATGTADQDTLATLAQKLSAQLTKDDPMMKAAVDAVAK
;
A
#
# COMPACT_ATOMS: atom_id res chain seq x y z
N ARG A 1 -23.97 0.70 4.38
CA ARG A 1 -22.78 -0.18 4.59
C ARG A 1 -21.95 -0.12 3.32
N THR A 2 -20.64 -0.34 3.38
CA THR A 2 -19.71 -0.37 2.23
C THR A 2 -18.67 -1.45 2.44
N VAL A 3 -17.99 -1.87 1.35
CA VAL A 3 -16.83 -2.76 1.39
C VAL A 3 -15.66 -2.07 0.72
N LEU A 4 -14.52 -2.01 1.42
CA LEU A 4 -13.27 -1.53 0.86
C LEU A 4 -12.55 -2.65 0.11
N ILE A 5 -12.06 -2.35 -1.09
CA ILE A 5 -11.24 -3.25 -1.91
C ILE A 5 -10.05 -2.51 -2.52
N ASP A 6 -8.98 -3.25 -2.79
CA ASP A 6 -7.80 -2.75 -3.49
C ASP A 6 -7.13 -3.85 -4.33
N GLY A 7 -6.03 -3.50 -5.00
CA GLY A 7 -5.27 -4.42 -5.85
C GLY A 7 -4.73 -5.68 -5.16
N ASN A 8 -4.67 -5.70 -3.82
CA ASN A 8 -4.24 -6.85 -3.03
C ASN A 8 -5.41 -7.71 -2.52
N SER A 9 -6.65 -7.23 -2.66
CA SER A 9 -7.86 -7.96 -2.34
C SER A 9 -8.02 -9.13 -3.32
N ALA A 10 -7.77 -10.36 -2.86
CA ALA A 10 -7.71 -11.54 -3.71
C ALA A 10 -8.50 -12.73 -3.10
N SER A 11 -9.01 -13.61 -3.97
CA SER A 11 -9.58 -14.90 -3.57
C SER A 11 -10.78 -14.75 -2.62
N ALA A 12 -10.66 -15.19 -1.35
CA ALA A 12 -11.75 -15.14 -0.38
C ALA A 12 -12.27 -13.72 -0.14
N SER A 13 -11.39 -12.70 -0.19
CA SER A 13 -11.79 -11.30 -0.09
C SER A 13 -12.66 -10.87 -1.27
N GLU A 14 -12.36 -11.36 -2.47
CA GLU A 14 -13.16 -11.08 -3.67
C GLU A 14 -14.50 -11.83 -3.66
N ILE A 15 -14.52 -13.07 -3.19
CA ILE A 15 -15.77 -13.82 -2.99
C ILE A 15 -16.69 -13.06 -2.03
N THR A 16 -16.14 -12.60 -0.91
CA THR A 16 -16.88 -11.85 0.12
C THR A 16 -17.39 -10.52 -0.43
N ALA A 17 -16.52 -9.74 -1.08
CA ALA A 17 -16.87 -8.46 -1.68
C ALA A 17 -17.95 -8.62 -2.76
N ALA A 18 -17.80 -9.59 -3.66
CA ALA A 18 -18.79 -9.86 -4.71
C ALA A 18 -20.14 -10.29 -4.16
N ALA A 19 -20.15 -11.15 -3.12
CA ALA A 19 -21.38 -11.60 -2.49
C ALA A 19 -22.14 -10.44 -1.84
N LEU A 20 -21.45 -9.61 -1.05
CA LEU A 20 -22.04 -8.44 -0.40
C LEU A 20 -22.53 -7.41 -1.42
N HIS A 21 -21.74 -7.16 -2.46
CA HIS A 21 -22.08 -6.21 -3.50
C HIS A 21 -23.30 -6.65 -4.30
N GLN A 22 -23.28 -7.87 -4.85
CA GLN A 22 -24.30 -8.31 -5.80
C GLN A 22 -25.58 -8.81 -5.13
N ASN A 23 -25.52 -9.39 -3.93
CA ASN A 23 -26.71 -9.90 -3.24
C ASN A 23 -27.34 -8.89 -2.28
N SER A 24 -26.58 -7.89 -1.82
CA SER A 24 -27.06 -6.93 -0.82
C SER A 24 -26.91 -5.47 -1.27
N ASN A 25 -26.55 -5.24 -2.54
CA ASN A 25 -26.38 -3.91 -3.12
C ASN A 25 -25.43 -3.01 -2.30
N ILE A 26 -24.38 -3.62 -1.71
CA ILE A 26 -23.40 -2.90 -0.90
C ILE A 26 -22.31 -2.32 -1.84
N PRO A 27 -22.05 -1.00 -1.82
CA PRO A 27 -21.04 -0.42 -2.70
C PRO A 27 -19.64 -0.91 -2.40
N LEU A 28 -18.88 -1.14 -3.46
CA LEU A 28 -17.44 -1.36 -3.43
C LEU A 28 -16.72 -0.02 -3.56
N VAL A 29 -15.76 0.24 -2.67
CA VAL A 29 -15.00 1.50 -2.63
C VAL A 29 -13.50 1.19 -2.66
N GLY A 30 -12.72 1.95 -3.43
CA GLY A 30 -11.26 1.86 -3.46
C GLY A 30 -10.70 1.61 -4.86
N GLU A 31 -9.77 0.65 -4.96
CA GLU A 31 -9.12 0.26 -6.21
C GLU A 31 -9.67 -1.08 -6.73
N LYS A 32 -9.39 -1.38 -7.99
CA LYS A 32 -9.76 -2.65 -8.61
C LYS A 32 -9.07 -3.83 -7.91
N SER A 33 -9.80 -4.92 -7.66
CA SER A 33 -9.25 -6.11 -6.98
C SER A 33 -8.34 -6.97 -7.86
N PHE A 34 -7.66 -7.94 -7.26
CA PHE A 34 -6.60 -8.74 -7.90
C PHE A 34 -7.09 -9.59 -9.08
N GLY A 35 -8.23 -10.28 -8.94
CA GLY A 35 -8.80 -11.16 -9.95
C GLY A 35 -8.36 -12.62 -9.84
N LYS A 36 -8.34 -13.21 -8.65
CA LYS A 36 -8.05 -14.64 -8.47
C LYS A 36 -9.34 -15.46 -8.50
N GLY A 37 -9.76 -15.85 -9.71
CA GLY A 37 -11.05 -16.51 -9.97
C GLY A 37 -11.02 -18.04 -9.99
N THR A 38 -9.99 -18.69 -9.46
CA THR A 38 -9.78 -20.15 -9.59
C THR A 38 -9.50 -20.81 -8.23
N VAL A 39 -9.83 -22.11 -8.17
CA VAL A 39 -9.50 -22.98 -7.04
C VAL A 39 -8.41 -23.95 -7.50
N GLN A 40 -7.34 -24.04 -6.70
CA GLN A 40 -6.24 -24.96 -6.94
C GLN A 40 -6.30 -26.10 -5.93
N ASN A 41 -5.97 -27.30 -6.40
CA ASN A 41 -5.71 -28.45 -5.55
C ASN A 41 -4.23 -28.82 -5.64
N VAL A 42 -3.66 -29.30 -4.54
CA VAL A 42 -2.28 -29.77 -4.46
C VAL A 42 -2.32 -31.28 -4.38
N GLY A 43 -1.75 -31.97 -5.37
CA GLY A 43 -1.57 -33.42 -5.35
C GLY A 43 -0.10 -33.78 -5.17
N GLU A 44 0.18 -34.78 -4.35
CA GLU A 44 1.53 -35.32 -4.19
C GLU A 44 1.92 -36.17 -5.42
N MET A 45 3.18 -36.07 -5.85
CA MET A 45 3.73 -36.84 -6.98
C MET A 45 4.89 -37.77 -6.56
N GLY A 46 4.94 -38.14 -5.29
CA GLY A 46 6.06 -38.87 -4.67
C GLY A 46 7.02 -37.96 -3.91
N SER A 47 8.15 -38.51 -3.46
CA SER A 47 9.04 -37.87 -2.47
C SER A 47 9.44 -36.45 -2.85
N ASN A 48 8.97 -35.48 -2.05
CA ASN A 48 9.20 -34.03 -2.17
C ASN A 48 8.77 -33.39 -3.51
N LYS A 49 7.73 -33.91 -4.17
CA LYS A 49 7.16 -33.32 -5.38
C LYS A 49 5.66 -33.11 -5.25
N GLU A 50 5.19 -31.97 -5.73
CA GLU A 50 3.77 -31.60 -5.74
C GLU A 50 3.34 -31.09 -7.12
N LEU A 51 2.09 -31.38 -7.48
CA LEU A 51 1.39 -30.78 -8.60
C LEU A 51 0.32 -29.83 -8.05
N LYS A 52 0.43 -28.55 -8.40
CA LYS A 52 -0.64 -27.57 -8.16
C LYS A 52 -1.47 -27.43 -9.42
N LEU A 53 -2.69 -27.94 -9.39
CA LEU A 53 -3.59 -27.92 -10.54
C LEU A 53 -4.83 -27.10 -10.25
N THR A 54 -5.22 -26.24 -11.19
CA THR A 54 -6.52 -25.56 -11.13
C THR A 54 -7.62 -26.57 -11.44
N ILE A 55 -8.55 -26.76 -10.49
CA ILE A 55 -9.62 -27.75 -10.60
C ILE A 55 -11.00 -27.11 -10.78
N ALA A 56 -11.14 -25.82 -10.47
CA ALA A 56 -12.42 -25.13 -10.58
C ALA A 56 -12.27 -23.64 -10.84
N LYS A 57 -13.35 -23.06 -11.34
CA LYS A 57 -13.62 -21.62 -11.36
C LYS A 57 -14.66 -21.34 -10.30
N TRP A 58 -14.51 -20.26 -9.56
CA TRP A 58 -15.61 -19.72 -8.76
C TRP A 58 -16.21 -18.53 -9.48
N LEU A 59 -17.52 -18.37 -9.40
CA LEU A 59 -18.28 -17.30 -10.03
C LEU A 59 -18.86 -16.40 -8.95
N THR A 60 -18.96 -15.11 -9.26
CA THR A 60 -19.75 -14.18 -8.44
C THR A 60 -21.25 -14.56 -8.48
N PRO A 61 -22.09 -14.06 -7.56
CA PRO A 61 -23.52 -14.43 -7.53
C PRO A 61 -24.28 -14.27 -8.85
N ASN A 62 -23.94 -13.27 -9.66
CA ASN A 62 -24.55 -13.06 -10.98
C ASN A 62 -23.94 -13.93 -12.10
N GLY A 63 -23.08 -14.89 -11.77
CA GLY A 63 -22.43 -15.79 -12.72
C GLY A 63 -21.15 -15.24 -13.38
N THR A 64 -20.68 -14.04 -13.02
CA THR A 64 -19.46 -13.47 -13.61
C THR A 64 -18.21 -14.16 -13.10
N TRP A 65 -17.30 -14.53 -14.01
CA TRP A 65 -15.95 -15.02 -13.69
C TRP A 65 -14.93 -13.88 -13.72
N ILE A 66 -14.27 -13.62 -12.59
CA ILE A 66 -13.39 -12.45 -12.41
C ILE A 66 -11.90 -12.75 -12.59
N ASN A 67 -11.52 -13.94 -13.06
CA ASN A 67 -10.10 -14.31 -13.18
C ASN A 67 -9.34 -13.38 -14.13
N HIS A 68 -8.20 -12.82 -13.70
CA HIS A 68 -7.43 -11.76 -14.36
C HIS A 68 -8.21 -10.45 -14.60
N LYS A 69 -9.44 -10.36 -14.11
CA LYS A 69 -10.32 -9.21 -14.28
C LYS A 69 -10.57 -8.47 -12.98
N GLY A 70 -10.62 -9.14 -11.84
CA GLY A 70 -10.95 -8.50 -10.55
C GLY A 70 -12.39 -7.95 -10.49
N LEU A 71 -12.72 -7.37 -9.35
CA LEU A 71 -13.90 -6.57 -9.09
C LEU A 71 -13.56 -5.10 -9.32
N THR A 72 -14.45 -4.40 -10.02
CA THR A 72 -14.36 -2.96 -10.21
C THR A 72 -15.12 -2.26 -9.09
N PRO A 73 -14.52 -1.28 -8.39
CA PRO A 73 -15.23 -0.53 -7.37
C PRO A 73 -16.30 0.38 -7.99
N ASP A 74 -17.41 0.57 -7.29
CA ASP A 74 -18.44 1.55 -7.66
C ASP A 74 -17.92 2.99 -7.44
N ILE A 75 -17.14 3.17 -6.37
CA ILE A 75 -16.51 4.44 -6.02
C ILE A 75 -15.00 4.26 -6.07
N LYS A 76 -14.41 4.66 -7.19
CA LYS A 76 -12.96 4.57 -7.37
C LYS A 76 -12.24 5.64 -6.54
N VAL A 77 -11.31 5.20 -5.70
CA VAL A 77 -10.43 6.04 -4.90
C VAL A 77 -9.05 5.40 -4.87
N ASP A 78 -8.01 6.13 -5.27
CA ASP A 78 -6.64 5.61 -5.24
C ASP A 78 -5.98 5.90 -3.88
N TYR A 79 -5.03 5.05 -3.46
CA TYR A 79 -4.21 5.34 -2.29
C TYR A 79 -3.33 6.59 -2.54
N PRO A 80 -3.02 7.38 -1.49
CA PRO A 80 -2.02 8.43 -1.58
C PRO A 80 -0.70 7.86 -2.10
N ALA A 81 0.02 8.60 -2.94
CA ALA A 81 1.31 8.16 -3.49
C ALA A 81 2.30 7.73 -2.38
N ALA A 82 2.21 8.34 -1.20
CA ALA A 82 3.04 8.02 -0.05
C ALA A 82 2.79 6.62 0.55
N ALA A 83 1.59 6.06 0.39
CA ALA A 83 1.29 4.69 0.81
C ALA A 83 1.94 3.62 -0.10
N LYS A 84 2.43 4.03 -1.28
CA LYS A 84 3.11 3.16 -2.25
C LYS A 84 4.64 3.28 -2.17
N ILE A 85 5.17 4.03 -1.20
CA ILE A 85 6.62 4.16 -1.00
C ILE A 85 7.18 2.81 -0.55
N THR A 86 8.29 2.40 -1.17
CA THR A 86 8.99 1.16 -0.84
C THR A 86 9.70 1.25 0.51
N LEU A 87 9.82 0.10 1.19
CA LEU A 87 10.60 -0.02 2.42
C LEU A 87 12.07 0.31 2.16
N ILE A 88 12.67 1.09 3.07
CA ILE A 88 14.11 1.34 3.13
C ILE A 88 14.77 0.14 3.80
N ASN A 89 15.76 -0.47 3.14
CA ASN A 89 16.49 -1.63 3.67
C ASN A 89 17.82 -1.24 4.31
N ALA A 90 18.35 -0.06 3.98
CA ALA A 90 19.55 0.50 4.59
C ALA A 90 19.35 0.74 6.10
N THR A 91 20.38 0.42 6.88
CA THR A 91 20.44 0.73 8.31
C THR A 91 20.72 2.22 8.58
N GLN A 92 21.32 2.91 7.61
CA GLN A 92 21.61 4.33 7.66
C GLN A 92 21.77 4.90 6.24
N LEU A 93 21.36 6.15 6.04
CA LEU A 93 21.60 6.93 4.82
C LEU A 93 22.27 8.27 5.15
N LYS A 94 23.32 8.63 4.42
CA LYS A 94 24.15 9.82 4.67
C LYS A 94 24.47 10.58 3.37
N PRO A 95 24.97 11.83 3.45
CA PRO A 95 25.40 12.58 2.28
C PRO A 95 26.34 11.80 1.37
N GLY A 96 26.07 11.86 0.06
CA GLY A 96 26.80 11.11 -0.97
C GLY A 96 26.19 9.75 -1.32
N ASP A 97 25.32 9.18 -0.47
CA ASP A 97 24.60 7.94 -0.80
C ASP A 97 23.64 8.14 -1.97
N LYS A 98 23.37 7.06 -2.72
CA LYS A 98 22.47 7.07 -3.88
C LYS A 98 21.65 5.78 -3.94
N GLY A 99 20.49 5.84 -4.60
CA GLY A 99 19.69 4.65 -4.92
C GLY A 99 18.23 4.72 -4.46
N SER A 100 17.56 3.57 -4.49
CA SER A 100 16.13 3.43 -4.17
C SER A 100 15.80 3.85 -2.74
N ASP A 101 16.70 3.59 -1.80
CA ASP A 101 16.48 3.87 -0.39
C ASP A 101 16.55 5.37 -0.11
N VAL A 102 17.48 6.07 -0.76
CA VAL A 102 17.52 7.54 -0.77
C VAL A 102 16.28 8.11 -1.42
N LYS A 103 15.85 7.56 -2.56
CA LYS A 103 14.61 7.98 -3.22
C LYS A 103 13.40 7.81 -2.30
N SER A 104 13.32 6.69 -1.59
CA SER A 104 12.23 6.41 -0.64
C SER A 104 12.25 7.40 0.52
N LEU A 105 13.43 7.67 1.11
CA LEU A 105 13.60 8.70 2.14
C LEU A 105 13.11 10.07 1.65
N GLN A 106 13.51 10.48 0.45
CA GLN A 106 13.08 11.75 -0.15
C GLN A 106 11.56 11.80 -0.36
N GLN A 107 10.95 10.71 -0.85
CA GLN A 107 9.50 10.63 -1.00
C GLN A 107 8.76 10.74 0.33
N MET A 108 9.27 10.10 1.38
CA MET A 108 8.69 10.16 2.72
C MET A 108 8.81 11.57 3.32
N LEU A 109 9.96 12.23 3.20
CA LEU A 109 10.15 13.62 3.64
C LEU A 109 9.19 14.57 2.92
N THR A 110 9.04 14.42 1.59
CA THR A 110 8.10 15.20 0.79
C THR A 110 6.65 14.94 1.22
N ALA A 111 6.27 13.69 1.50
CA ALA A 111 4.93 13.33 1.97
C ALA A 111 4.59 13.91 3.34
N LEU A 112 5.60 13.98 4.23
CA LEU A 112 5.53 14.63 5.53
C LEU A 112 5.69 16.16 5.46
N LYS A 113 5.88 16.71 4.25
CA LYS A 113 6.08 18.15 3.99
C LYS A 113 7.26 18.75 4.76
N VAL A 114 8.35 17.99 4.91
CA VAL A 114 9.55 18.43 5.62
C VAL A 114 10.56 19.02 4.64
N GLY A 115 10.75 20.33 4.71
CA GLY A 115 11.68 21.05 3.85
C GLY A 115 11.30 21.00 2.36
N SER A 116 12.25 21.33 1.50
CA SER A 116 12.10 21.29 0.04
C SER A 116 13.04 20.24 -0.54
N VAL A 117 12.54 19.01 -0.67
CA VAL A 117 13.32 17.87 -1.15
C VAL A 117 12.95 17.53 -2.59
N THR A 118 13.98 17.42 -3.45
CA THR A 118 13.80 16.90 -4.81
C THR A 118 14.01 15.39 -4.80
N VAL A 119 13.07 14.62 -5.33
CA VAL A 119 13.19 13.16 -5.43
C VAL A 119 14.10 12.81 -6.62
N ASN A 120 15.41 12.77 -6.38
CA ASN A 120 16.44 12.54 -7.40
C ASN A 120 17.31 11.30 -7.11
N SER A 121 17.01 10.54 -6.05
CA SER A 121 17.75 9.33 -5.63
C SER A 121 19.21 9.61 -5.22
N GLN A 122 19.56 10.85 -4.91
CA GLN A 122 20.89 11.28 -4.45
C GLN A 122 20.76 12.01 -3.13
N TYR A 123 21.54 11.62 -2.13
CA TYR A 123 21.51 12.25 -0.82
C TYR A 123 22.33 13.54 -0.89
N ASP A 124 21.69 14.57 -1.41
CA ASP A 124 22.24 15.92 -1.61
C ASP A 124 22.07 16.80 -0.36
N ASP A 125 22.61 18.02 -0.42
CA ASP A 125 22.56 18.99 0.68
C ASP A 125 21.12 19.35 1.08
N ALA A 126 20.20 19.36 0.11
CA ALA A 126 18.78 19.59 0.36
C ALA A 126 18.15 18.44 1.17
N THR A 127 18.48 17.20 0.81
CA THR A 127 18.07 16.01 1.56
C THR A 127 18.66 16.02 2.97
N GLN A 128 19.95 16.36 3.12
CA GLN A 128 20.59 16.49 4.42
C GLN A 128 19.91 17.54 5.30
N ALA A 129 19.62 18.72 4.75
CA ALA A 129 18.95 19.80 5.46
C ALA A 129 17.52 19.40 5.89
N ALA A 130 16.78 18.69 5.03
CA ALA A 130 15.46 18.19 5.37
C ALA A 130 15.51 17.12 6.47
N VAL A 131 16.50 16.22 6.44
CA VAL A 131 16.71 15.25 7.53
C VAL A 131 17.04 15.94 8.85
N LYS A 132 17.92 16.96 8.86
CA LYS A 132 18.18 17.77 10.07
C LYS A 132 16.90 18.43 10.59
N THR A 133 16.11 18.99 9.70
CA THR A 133 14.83 19.63 10.05
C THR A 133 13.85 18.62 10.67
N PHE A 134 13.75 17.43 10.07
CA PHE A 134 12.94 16.34 10.60
C PHE A 134 13.42 15.91 11.99
N GLN A 135 14.73 15.71 12.16
CA GLN A 135 15.33 15.30 13.43
C GLN A 135 15.04 16.33 14.53
N GLN A 136 15.27 17.62 14.26
CA GLN A 136 14.98 18.71 15.20
C GLN A 136 13.51 18.75 15.60
N ALA A 137 12.59 18.65 14.62
CA ALA A 137 11.15 18.65 14.88
C ALA A 137 10.68 17.45 15.73
N ASN A 138 11.42 16.34 15.70
CA ASN A 138 11.10 15.11 16.42
C ASN A 138 12.01 14.83 17.63
N LYS A 139 12.81 15.82 18.06
CA LYS A 139 13.71 15.72 19.22
C LYS A 139 14.76 14.61 19.09
N LEU A 140 15.22 14.36 17.86
CA LEU A 140 16.35 13.51 17.56
C LEU A 140 17.62 14.36 17.37
N ASP A 141 18.78 13.74 17.44
CA ASP A 141 20.05 14.41 17.16
C ASP A 141 20.08 14.87 15.70
N ALA A 142 20.28 16.17 15.48
CA ALA A 142 20.23 16.82 14.17
C ALA A 142 21.51 16.60 13.34
N THR A 143 21.93 15.34 13.20
CA THR A 143 23.15 14.93 12.50
C THR A 143 23.06 15.18 10.98
N GLY A 144 21.83 15.16 10.43
CA GLY A 144 21.59 15.18 9.00
C GLY A 144 21.89 13.85 8.31
N THR A 145 22.13 12.81 9.09
CA THR A 145 22.25 11.43 8.63
C THR A 145 21.00 10.70 9.09
N ALA A 146 20.30 10.03 8.17
CA ALA A 146 19.11 9.25 8.49
C ALA A 146 19.55 7.87 9.01
N ASP A 147 19.82 7.80 10.31
CA ASP A 147 20.09 6.56 11.06
C ASP A 147 18.81 5.77 11.37
N GLN A 148 18.96 4.65 12.06
CA GLN A 148 17.86 3.75 12.39
C GLN A 148 16.72 4.45 13.15
N ASP A 149 17.05 5.31 14.12
CA ASP A 149 16.03 6.04 14.91
C ASP A 149 15.31 7.07 14.04
N THR A 150 16.04 7.76 13.17
CA THR A 150 15.47 8.70 12.20
C THR A 150 14.54 7.99 11.23
N LEU A 151 14.99 6.89 10.63
CA LEU A 151 14.22 6.11 9.65
C LEU A 151 12.97 5.48 10.29
N ALA A 152 13.08 4.93 11.50
CA ALA A 152 11.96 4.37 12.24
C ALA A 152 10.92 5.44 12.59
N THR A 153 11.38 6.59 13.11
CA THR A 153 10.49 7.71 13.46
C THR A 153 9.78 8.25 12.22
N LEU A 154 10.49 8.34 11.10
CA LEU A 154 9.95 8.83 9.84
C LEU A 154 8.89 7.87 9.26
N ALA A 155 9.14 6.57 9.29
CA ALA A 155 8.15 5.56 8.92
C ALA A 155 6.91 5.60 9.84
N GLN A 156 7.11 5.75 11.15
CA GLN A 156 6.02 5.86 12.12
C GLN A 156 5.16 7.11 11.87
N LYS A 157 5.78 8.27 11.66
CA LYS A 157 5.06 9.53 11.41
C LYS A 157 4.27 9.47 10.11
N LEU A 158 4.87 8.88 9.07
CA LEU A 158 4.18 8.74 7.79
C LEU A 158 2.99 7.78 7.91
N SER A 159 3.17 6.64 8.57
CA SER A 159 2.09 5.68 8.83
C SER A 159 0.94 6.32 9.64
N ALA A 160 1.26 7.10 10.68
CA ALA A 160 0.28 7.82 11.46
C ALA A 160 -0.49 8.87 10.63
N GLN A 161 0.20 9.62 9.77
CA GLN A 161 -0.45 10.58 8.86
C GLN A 161 -1.38 9.87 7.86
N LEU A 162 -0.93 8.77 7.25
CA LEU A 162 -1.73 8.00 6.30
C LEU A 162 -2.97 7.37 6.94
N THR A 163 -2.85 6.91 8.19
CA THR A 163 -3.98 6.34 8.94
C THR A 163 -5.02 7.42 9.29
N LYS A 164 -4.55 8.63 9.63
CA LYS A 164 -5.44 9.75 9.99
C LYS A 164 -6.17 10.31 8.77
N ASP A 165 -5.48 10.43 7.64
CA ASP A 165 -5.96 11.06 6.42
C ASP A 165 -6.14 10.01 5.29
N ASP A 166 -6.80 8.89 5.60
CA ASP A 166 -7.08 7.83 4.63
C ASP A 166 -8.25 8.22 3.70
N PRO A 167 -7.99 8.47 2.40
CA PRO A 167 -9.04 8.88 1.47
C PRO A 167 -10.03 7.76 1.15
N MET A 168 -9.59 6.49 1.16
CA MET A 168 -10.48 5.35 0.91
C MET A 168 -11.45 5.18 2.07
N MET A 169 -10.94 5.23 3.31
CA MET A 169 -11.79 5.14 4.50
C MET A 169 -12.78 6.31 4.56
N LYS A 170 -12.32 7.52 4.27
CA LYS A 170 -13.21 8.69 4.21
C LYS A 170 -14.33 8.51 3.17
N ALA A 171 -13.98 8.10 1.95
CA ALA A 171 -14.96 7.86 0.90
C ALA A 171 -15.94 6.73 1.28
N ALA A 172 -15.48 5.68 1.95
CA ALA A 172 -16.34 4.61 2.42
C ALA A 172 -17.32 5.07 3.51
N VAL A 173 -16.90 5.93 4.43
CA VAL A 173 -17.78 6.54 5.44
C VAL A 173 -18.80 7.47 4.79
N ASP A 174 -18.36 8.34 3.88
CA ASP A 174 -19.24 9.28 3.16
C ASP A 174 -20.30 8.55 2.34
N ALA A 175 -19.96 7.39 1.77
CA ALA A 175 -20.89 6.54 1.03
C ALA A 175 -21.91 5.82 1.93
N VAL A 176 -21.63 5.64 3.23
CA VAL A 176 -22.61 5.10 4.20
C VAL A 176 -23.53 6.19 4.76
N ALA A 177 -23.08 7.43 4.78
CA ALA A 177 -23.85 8.57 5.31
C ALA A 177 -24.94 9.09 4.35
N LYS A 178 -24.99 8.57 3.12
CA LYS A 178 -26.03 8.86 2.12
C LYS A 178 -27.14 7.82 2.18
#